data_AF-A0AA37TSQ8-F1
#
_entry.id   AF-A0AA37TSQ8-F1
#
_cell.length_a   1.000
_cell.length_b   1.000
_cell.length_c   1.000
_cell.angle_alpha   90.00
_cell.angle_beta   90.00
_cell.angle_gamma   90.00
#
_symmetry.space_group_name_H-M   'P 1'
#
loop_
_entity.id
_entity.type
_entity.pdbx_description
1 polymer ?
#
loop_
_entity_poly.entity_id
_entity_poly.type
_entity_poly.pdbx_seq_one_letter_code
_entity_poly.pdbx_strand_id
1 'polypeptide(L)'
;MASNNGGWQWAASTGCDAQPYFRVFNPILQSQRFDPNGIFIRSQVQELESLSDKQIHLPDNDSRPSDYPAPIVEHKFARLRALESFKVLGKQ
;
A
#
# COMPACT_ATOMS: atom_id res chain seq x y z
N MET A 1 14.62 13.96 15.06
CA MET A 1 13.14 13.87 15.14
C MET A 1 12.42 14.59 14.00
N ALA A 2 12.98 15.68 13.43
CA ALA A 2 12.35 16.44 12.34
C ALA A 2 12.00 15.61 11.09
N SER A 3 12.89 14.70 10.65
CA SER A 3 12.67 13.89 9.44
C SER A 3 11.48 12.93 9.54
N ASN A 4 11.20 12.38 10.73
CA ASN A 4 10.03 11.52 10.94
C ASN A 4 8.73 12.33 10.82
N ASN A 5 8.68 13.51 11.45
CA ASN A 5 7.51 14.40 11.37
C ASN A 5 7.24 14.82 9.91
N GLY A 6 8.28 15.24 9.19
CA GLY A 6 8.17 15.57 7.76
C GLY A 6 7.66 14.40 6.92
N GLY A 7 8.13 13.17 7.16
CA GLY A 7 7.67 11.97 6.45
C GLY A 7 6.18 11.68 6.68
N TRP A 8 5.70 11.79 7.92
CA TRP A 8 4.28 11.63 8.24
C TRP A 8 3.42 12.72 7.60
N GLN A 9 3.84 13.98 7.65
CA GLN A 9 3.13 15.09 6.99
C GLN A 9 3.08 14.94 5.48
N TRP A 10 4.16 14.43 4.89
CA TRP A 10 4.24 14.18 3.45
C TRP A 10 3.25 13.11 3.00
N ALA A 11 3.14 12.01 3.75
CA ALA A 11 2.21 10.91 3.47
C ALA A 11 0.74 11.29 3.75
N ALA A 12 0.50 12.15 4.74
CA ALA A 12 -0.84 12.61 5.12
C ALA A 12 -1.37 13.81 4.33
N SER A 13 -0.58 14.35 3.37
CA SER A 13 -0.95 15.52 2.57
C SER A 13 -1.08 16.83 3.35
N THR A 14 -0.38 16.99 4.48
CA THR A 14 -0.53 18.15 5.39
C THR A 14 0.69 19.07 5.48
N GLY A 15 1.81 18.72 4.83
CA GLY A 15 3.06 19.49 4.85
C GLY A 15 3.27 20.43 3.65
N CYS A 16 4.28 21.31 3.73
CA CYS A 16 4.60 22.32 2.71
C CYS A 16 4.85 21.72 1.31
N ASP A 17 5.48 20.54 1.24
CA ASP A 17 5.76 19.80 0.00
C ASP A 17 5.15 18.38 0.01
N ALA A 18 4.00 18.24 0.67
CA ALA A 18 3.35 16.94 0.82
C ALA A 18 2.75 16.44 -0.49
N GLN A 19 2.55 15.12 -0.59
CA GLN A 19 1.85 14.57 -1.74
C GLN A 19 0.40 15.05 -1.76
N PRO A 20 -0.18 15.34 -2.95
CA PRO A 20 -1.58 15.71 -3.05
C PRO A 20 -2.48 14.60 -2.49
N TYR A 21 -3.53 14.97 -1.74
CA TYR A 21 -4.44 14.03 -1.05
C TYR A 21 -5.10 13.01 -1.98
N PHE A 22 -5.26 13.35 -3.27
CA PHE A 22 -5.85 12.45 -4.24
C PHE A 22 -4.90 11.35 -4.72
N ARG A 23 -3.62 11.42 -4.33
CA ARG A 23 -2.60 10.42 -4.65
C ARG A 23 -2.60 9.31 -3.60
N VAL A 24 -3.49 8.35 -3.80
CA VAL A 24 -3.51 7.09 -3.05
C VAL A 24 -2.70 6.06 -3.83
N PHE A 25 -1.54 5.66 -3.31
CA PHE A 25 -0.68 4.66 -3.96
C PHE A 25 -1.31 3.26 -3.86
N ASN A 26 -1.28 2.51 -4.96
CA ASN A 26 -1.67 1.10 -4.98
C ASN A 26 -0.48 0.24 -4.49
N PRO A 27 -0.59 -0.44 -3.33
CA PRO A 27 0.50 -1.24 -2.77
C PRO A 27 1.05 -2.28 -3.74
N ILE A 28 0.18 -2.92 -4.52
CA ILE A 28 0.54 -3.98 -5.49
C ILE A 28 1.38 -3.40 -6.63
N LEU A 29 1.00 -2.25 -7.16
CA LEU A 29 1.77 -1.60 -8.23
C LEU A 29 3.08 -1.02 -7.71
N GLN A 30 3.12 -0.59 -6.45
CA GLN A 30 4.37 -0.14 -5.82
C GLN A 30 5.32 -1.32 -5.62
N SER A 31 4.85 -2.45 -5.09
CA SER A 31 5.68 -3.63 -4.87
C SER A 31 6.21 -4.19 -6.19
N GLN A 32 5.38 -4.30 -7.22
CA GLN A 32 5.82 -4.74 -8.56
C GLN A 32 6.88 -3.82 -9.17
N ARG A 33 6.79 -2.51 -8.89
CA ARG A 33 7.75 -1.52 -9.43
C ARG A 33 9.09 -1.55 -8.71
N PHE A 34 9.08 -1.68 -7.38
CA PHE A 34 10.28 -1.50 -6.55
C PHE A 34 10.90 -2.83 -6.08
N ASP A 35 10.14 -3.92 -6.16
CA ASP A 35 10.58 -5.27 -5.85
C ASP A 35 10.02 -6.26 -6.90
N PRO A 36 10.35 -6.12 -8.20
CA PRO A 36 9.71 -6.88 -9.26
C PRO A 36 9.77 -8.40 -9.06
N ASN A 37 10.88 -8.87 -8.49
CA ASN A 37 11.12 -10.29 -8.22
C ASN A 37 10.69 -10.69 -6.81
N GLY A 38 10.10 -9.81 -5.99
CA GLY A 38 9.66 -10.15 -4.64
C GLY A 38 10.78 -10.50 -3.65
N ILE A 39 12.03 -10.10 -3.92
CA ILE A 39 13.20 -10.47 -3.10
C ILE A 39 13.05 -9.90 -1.69
N PHE A 40 12.63 -8.65 -1.58
CA PHE A 40 12.41 -8.02 -0.29
C PHE A 40 11.23 -8.67 0.43
N ILE A 41 10.12 -8.91 -0.27
CA ILE A 41 8.93 -9.54 0.34
C ILE A 41 9.27 -10.91 0.91
N ARG A 42 9.96 -11.79 0.15
CA ARG A 42 10.37 -13.11 0.68
C ARG A 42 11.26 -13.00 1.92
N SER A 43 12.14 -12.00 1.96
CA SER A 43 13.04 -11.82 3.12
C SER A 43 12.28 -11.42 4.40
N GLN A 44 11.17 -10.67 4.27
CA GLN A 44 10.43 -10.13 5.41
C GLN A 44 9.19 -10.95 5.78
N VAL A 45 8.61 -11.65 4.82
CA VAL A 45 7.34 -12.41 4.93
C VAL A 45 7.62 -13.83 4.45
N GLN A 46 8.20 -14.64 5.34
CA GLN A 46 8.75 -15.95 5.01
C GLN A 46 7.67 -16.93 4.55
N GLU A 47 6.43 -16.79 5.03
CA GLU A 47 5.30 -17.58 4.58
C GLU A 47 5.00 -17.43 3.07
N LEU A 48 5.42 -16.33 2.45
CA LEU A 48 5.25 -16.08 1.01
C LEU A 48 6.45 -16.55 0.16
N GLU A 49 7.49 -17.13 0.76
CA GLU A 49 8.76 -17.44 0.07
C GLU A 49 8.56 -18.34 -1.16
N SER A 50 7.67 -19.33 -1.06
CA SER A 50 7.41 -20.31 -2.10
C SER A 50 6.61 -19.77 -3.30
N LEU A 51 6.10 -18.55 -3.23
CA LEU A 51 5.30 -17.97 -4.31
C LEU A 51 6.16 -17.56 -5.50
N SER A 52 5.58 -17.68 -6.69
CA SER A 52 6.20 -17.14 -7.91
C SER A 52 6.25 -15.61 -7.86
N ASP A 53 7.15 -15.01 -8.66
CA ASP A 53 7.30 -13.56 -8.76
C ASP A 53 6.02 -12.83 -9.17
N LYS A 54 5.09 -13.53 -9.84
CA LYS A 54 3.77 -12.97 -10.19
C LYS A 54 2.79 -13.00 -9.03
N GLN A 55 2.80 -14.08 -8.24
CA GLN A 55 1.84 -14.30 -7.15
C GLN A 55 2.21 -13.53 -5.89
N ILE A 56 3.50 -13.32 -5.63
CA ILE A 56 3.98 -12.73 -4.38
C ILE A 56 3.43 -11.33 -4.07
N HIS A 57 3.07 -10.56 -5.10
CA HIS A 57 2.55 -9.19 -4.95
C HIS A 57 1.08 -9.11 -4.55
N LEU A 58 0.30 -10.14 -4.92
CA LEU A 58 -1.10 -10.29 -4.53
C LEU A 58 -1.49 -11.78 -4.68
N PRO A 59 -1.28 -12.60 -3.63
CA PRO A 59 -1.67 -14.00 -3.67
C PRO A 59 -3.19 -14.13 -3.74
N ASP A 60 -3.68 -14.95 -4.68
CA ASP A 60 -5.10 -15.30 -4.77
C ASP A 60 -5.46 -16.38 -3.74
N ASN A 61 -6.75 -16.76 -3.66
CA ASN A 61 -7.18 -17.75 -2.66
C ASN A 61 -6.57 -19.15 -2.86
N ASP A 62 -6.12 -19.47 -4.07
CA ASP A 62 -5.57 -20.80 -4.39
C ASP A 62 -4.06 -20.88 -4.11
N SER A 63 -3.35 -19.77 -4.28
CA SER A 63 -1.90 -19.67 -4.05
C SER A 63 -1.53 -19.14 -2.67
N ARG A 64 -2.44 -18.46 -1.97
CA ARG A 64 -2.18 -17.87 -0.65
C ARG A 64 -1.94 -18.95 0.43
N PRO A 65 -0.82 -18.88 1.16
CA PRO A 65 -0.59 -19.70 2.35
C PRO A 65 -1.68 -19.53 3.39
N SER A 66 -1.96 -20.58 4.17
CA SER A 66 -3.04 -20.58 5.17
C SER A 66 -2.78 -19.63 6.35
N ASP A 67 -1.51 -19.37 6.65
CA ASP A 67 -1.02 -18.43 7.66
C ASP A 67 -0.91 -17.00 7.14
N TYR A 68 -1.09 -16.76 5.83
CA TYR A 68 -1.12 -15.41 5.26
C TYR A 68 -2.55 -14.88 5.11
N PRO A 69 -2.89 -13.73 5.72
CA PRO A 69 -4.26 -13.22 5.74
C PRO A 69 -4.72 -12.75 4.36
N ALA A 70 -6.03 -12.76 4.15
CA ALA A 70 -6.63 -12.14 2.98
C ALA A 70 -6.51 -10.61 3.10
N PRO A 71 -6.49 -9.86 1.98
CA PRO A 71 -6.54 -8.41 2.04
C PRO A 71 -7.72 -7.92 2.90
N ILE A 72 -7.41 -7.14 3.94
CA ILE A 72 -8.43 -6.62 4.88
C ILE A 72 -9.37 -5.60 4.24
N VAL A 73 -8.96 -5.01 3.11
CA VAL A 73 -9.74 -4.04 2.35
C VAL A 73 -9.38 -4.12 0.87
N GLU A 74 -10.37 -3.97 0.00
CA GLU A 74 -10.16 -3.84 -1.44
C GLU A 74 -9.65 -2.41 -1.75
N HIS A 75 -8.58 -2.31 -2.54
CA HIS A 75 -7.85 -1.05 -2.72
C HIS A 75 -8.68 0.03 -3.41
N LYS A 76 -9.47 -0.31 -4.44
CA LYS A 76 -10.34 0.65 -5.14
C LYS A 76 -11.39 1.22 -4.20
N PHE A 77 -12.02 0.39 -3.37
CA PHE A 77 -12.94 0.82 -2.32
C PHE A 77 -12.25 1.73 -1.30
N ALA A 78 -11.10 1.30 -0.75
CA ALA A 78 -10.34 2.09 0.22
C ALA A 78 -9.94 3.48 -0.34
N ARG A 79 -9.47 3.51 -1.60
CA ARG A 79 -9.12 4.74 -2.30
C ARG A 79 -10.33 5.66 -2.43
N LEU A 80 -11.48 5.16 -2.86
CA LEU A 80 -12.68 5.98 -3.01
C LEU A 80 -13.13 6.57 -1.66
N ARG A 81 -13.14 5.74 -0.61
CA ARG A 81 -13.46 6.19 0.75
C ARG A 81 -12.49 7.27 1.24
N ALA A 82 -11.20 7.13 0.98
CA ALA A 82 -10.21 8.14 1.33
C ALA A 82 -10.48 9.48 0.61
N LEU A 83 -10.70 9.43 -0.71
CA LEU A 83 -11.00 10.62 -1.51
C LEU A 83 -12.29 11.33 -1.05
N GLU A 84 -13.31 10.57 -0.67
CA GLU A 84 -14.57 11.11 -0.18
C GLU A 84 -14.39 11.86 1.15
N SER A 85 -13.67 11.28 2.11
CA SER A 85 -13.36 11.93 3.39
C SER A 85 -12.66 13.29 3.21
N PHE A 86 -11.72 13.39 2.27
CA PHE A 86 -11.03 14.65 1.99
C PHE A 86 -11.91 15.68 1.27
N LYS A 87 -12.86 15.25 0.43
CA LYS A 87 -13.82 16.16 -0.22
C LYS A 87 -14.76 16.85 0.77
N VAL A 88 -15.13 16.15 1.85
CA VAL A 88 -15.97 16.73 2.92
C VAL A 88 -15.25 17.87 3.63
N LEU A 89 -13.93 17.78 3.78
CA LEU A 89 -13.11 18.81 4.43
C LEU A 89 -12.88 20.06 3.56
N GLY A 90 -12.91 19.92 2.23
CA GLY A 90 -12.74 21.04 1.30
C GLY A 90 -14.01 21.86 1.01
N LYS A 91 -15.13 21.57 1.69
CA LYS A 91 -16.42 22.25 1.52
C LYS A 91 -16.82 23.15 2.71
N GLN A 92 -15.87 23.53 3.57
CA GLN A 92 -16.09 24.53 4.63
C GLN A 92 -15.61 25.91 4.20
#